data_AF-A0A349YRN0-F1
#
_entry.id   AF-A0A349YRN0-F1
#
_cell.length_a   1.000
_cell.length_b   1.000
_cell.length_c   1.000
_cell.angle_alpha   90.00
_cell.angle_beta   90.00
_cell.angle_gamma   90.00
#
_symmetry.space_group_name_H-M   'P 1'
#
loop_
_entity.id
_entity.type
_entity.pdbx_description
1 polymer ?
#
loop_
_entity_poly.entity_id
_entity_poly.type
_entity_poly.pdbx_seq_one_letter_code
_entity_poly.pdbx_strand_id
1 'polypeptide(L)'
;INKAYVLNSDNKFVLKNTNKTEESTRTIYIDNYTADLLREKGIGFKGYPTNILDGLHYLQKKLGIPQFRFHDLRHYYASMSHSLGIPDSYIMAAGGWKSDYVMKKIYRHAQVEKAYDMMYFASEYITEQLK
;
A
#
# COMPACT_ATOMS: atom_id res chain seq x y z
N ILE A 1 0.17 -8.67 -12.93
CA ILE A 1 1.65 -8.70 -12.81
C ILE A 1 2.00 -9.91 -11.95
N ASN A 2 2.72 -10.90 -12.49
CA ASN A 2 2.98 -12.20 -11.82
C ASN A 2 4.47 -12.57 -11.74
N LYS A 3 5.38 -11.64 -12.03
CA LYS A 3 6.84 -11.87 -12.02
C LYS A 3 7.53 -10.90 -11.07
N ALA A 4 8.64 -11.31 -10.47
CA ALA A 4 9.44 -10.49 -9.56
C ALA A 4 10.90 -10.44 -10.01
N TYR A 5 11.52 -9.26 -10.00
CA TYR A 5 12.93 -9.07 -10.31
C TYR A 5 13.72 -8.91 -9.01
N VAL A 6 14.56 -9.88 -8.65
CA VAL A 6 15.23 -9.93 -7.34
C VAL A 6 16.71 -10.28 -7.48
N LEU A 7 17.53 -9.85 -6.53
CA LEU A 7 18.91 -10.32 -6.39
C LEU A 7 18.92 -11.76 -5.88
N ASN A 8 19.71 -12.62 -6.53
CA ASN A 8 20.02 -13.96 -6.05
C ASN A 8 21.21 -13.92 -5.06
N SER A 9 21.60 -15.09 -4.52
CA SER A 9 22.75 -15.27 -3.63
C SER A 9 24.08 -14.83 -4.23
N ASP A 10 24.16 -14.74 -5.56
CA ASP A 10 25.37 -14.42 -6.32
C ASP A 10 25.40 -12.95 -6.77
N ASN A 11 24.56 -12.10 -6.18
CA ASN A 11 24.38 -10.69 -6.54
C ASN A 11 23.99 -10.44 -8.01
N LYS A 12 23.36 -11.42 -8.66
CA LYS A 12 22.80 -11.27 -10.01
C LYS A 12 21.30 -11.05 -9.93
N PHE A 13 20.79 -10.11 -10.73
CA PHE A 13 19.36 -9.92 -10.85
C PHE A 13 18.74 -11.04 -11.68
N VAL A 14 17.76 -11.71 -11.10
CA VAL A 14 17.03 -12.80 -11.74
C VAL A 14 15.54 -12.48 -11.76
N LEU A 15 14.89 -12.78 -12.88
CA LEU A 15 13.44 -12.72 -13.00
C LEU A 15 12.86 -14.03 -12.43
N LYS A 16 12.20 -13.94 -11.29
CA LYS A 16 11.42 -15.05 -10.73
C LYS A 16 10.01 -15.02 -11.32
N ASN A 17 9.61 -16.14 -11.89
CA ASN A 17 8.25 -16.35 -12.42
C ASN A 17 7.21 -16.60 -11.33
N THR A 18 7.66 -16.77 -10.10
CA THR A 18 6.82 -16.93 -8.91
C THR A 18 7.36 -16.04 -7.80
N ASN A 19 6.44 -15.59 -6.95
CA ASN A 19 6.78 -15.00 -5.67
C ASN A 19 7.36 -16.06 -4.71
N LYS A 20 7.94 -15.62 -3.59
CA LYS A 20 8.61 -16.51 -2.62
C LYS A 20 7.66 -17.57 -2.00
N THR A 21 6.34 -17.32 -1.96
CA THR A 21 5.30 -18.23 -1.44
C THR A 21 3.95 -17.88 -2.10
N GLU A 22 3.03 -18.84 -2.28
CA GLU A 22 1.66 -18.57 -2.80
C GLU A 22 0.92 -17.50 -1.96
N GLU A 23 1.13 -17.50 -0.64
CA GLU A 23 0.58 -16.50 0.29
C GLU A 23 1.01 -15.06 0.00
N SER A 24 2.12 -14.85 -0.72
CA SER A 24 2.57 -13.52 -1.13
C SER A 24 1.81 -13.00 -2.36
N THR A 25 1.04 -13.84 -3.06
CA THR A 25 0.24 -13.47 -4.22
C THR A 25 -1.05 -12.90 -3.69
N ARG A 26 -1.34 -11.66 -4.06
CA ARG A 26 -2.58 -11.00 -3.64
C ARG A 26 -3.19 -10.23 -4.78
N THR A 27 -4.51 -10.26 -4.81
CA THR A 27 -5.31 -9.42 -5.69
C THR A 27 -5.63 -8.15 -4.91
N ILE A 28 -5.27 -7.00 -5.48
CA ILE A 28 -5.63 -5.70 -4.95
C ILE A 28 -6.49 -4.97 -5.97
N TYR A 29 -7.42 -4.17 -5.48
CA TYR A 29 -8.19 -3.27 -6.32
C TYR A 29 -7.41 -1.97 -6.51
N ILE A 30 -7.35 -1.52 -7.75
CA ILE A 30 -6.84 -0.20 -8.14
C ILE A 30 -7.90 0.46 -9.01
N ASP A 31 -7.98 1.78 -8.97
CA ASP A 31 -8.89 2.54 -9.82
C ASP A 31 -8.50 2.40 -11.31
N ASN A 32 -9.46 2.67 -12.20
CA ASN A 32 -9.25 2.54 -13.64
C ASN A 32 -8.13 3.43 -14.17
N TYR A 33 -7.99 4.65 -13.63
CA TYR A 33 -6.95 5.57 -14.06
C TYR A 33 -5.55 5.00 -13.76
N THR A 34 -5.32 4.50 -12.55
CA THR A 34 -4.07 3.82 -12.20
C THR A 34 -3.85 2.57 -13.04
N ALA A 35 -4.91 1.79 -13.28
CA ALA A 35 -4.83 0.58 -14.12
C ALA A 35 -4.44 0.91 -15.57
N ASP A 36 -4.99 1.98 -16.13
CA ASP A 36 -4.71 2.42 -17.50
C ASP A 36 -3.28 2.94 -17.64
N LEU A 37 -2.78 3.71 -16.66
CA LEU A 37 -1.37 4.10 -16.62
C LEU A 37 -0.43 2.89 -16.61
N LEU A 38 -0.76 1.84 -15.84
CA LEU A 38 0.04 0.61 -15.81
C LEU A 38 -0.02 -0.15 -17.14
N ARG A 39 -1.19 -0.19 -17.80
CA ARG A 39 -1.37 -0.82 -19.11
C ARG A 39 -0.59 -0.07 -20.20
N GLU A 40 -0.68 1.25 -20.23
CA GLU A 40 0.05 2.11 -21.19
C GLU A 40 1.56 1.91 -21.06
N LYS A 41 2.08 1.86 -19.83
CA LYS A 41 3.50 1.62 -19.61
C LYS A 41 3.97 0.23 -20.07
N GLY A 42 3.09 -0.77 -20.06
CA GLY A 42 3.37 -2.16 -20.49
C GLY A 42 4.40 -2.93 -19.63
N ILE A 43 5.19 -2.22 -18.82
CA ILE A 43 6.17 -2.73 -17.87
C ILE A 43 5.91 -2.02 -16.54
N GLY A 44 5.70 -2.77 -15.46
CA GLY A 44 5.38 -2.18 -14.14
C GLY A 44 6.47 -1.21 -13.64
N PHE A 45 7.74 -1.59 -13.78
CA PHE A 45 8.87 -0.71 -13.56
C PHE A 45 10.07 -1.19 -14.39
N LYS A 46 10.75 -0.28 -15.09
CA LYS A 46 11.95 -0.57 -15.87
C LYS A 46 13.16 0.08 -15.17
N GLY A 47 13.89 -0.69 -14.37
CA GLY A 47 15.09 -0.23 -13.66
C GLY A 47 15.46 -1.11 -12.48
N TYR A 48 16.44 -0.66 -11.70
CA TYR A 48 16.83 -1.29 -10.44
C TYR A 48 16.05 -0.70 -9.25
N PRO A 49 15.84 -1.45 -8.15
CA PRO A 49 15.14 -0.94 -6.97
C PRO A 49 15.72 0.37 -6.43
N THR A 50 17.04 0.56 -6.52
CA THR A 50 17.72 1.82 -6.15
C THR A 50 17.22 3.01 -6.97
N ASN A 51 16.99 2.81 -8.26
CA ASN A 51 16.52 3.86 -9.18
C ASN A 51 15.10 4.35 -8.83
N ILE A 52 14.30 3.53 -8.13
CA ILE A 52 12.97 3.93 -7.65
C ILE A 52 13.10 4.99 -6.55
N LEU A 53 14.01 4.76 -5.59
CA LEU A 53 14.22 5.68 -4.48
C LEU A 53 14.83 7.00 -4.98
N ASP A 54 15.80 6.93 -5.89
CA ASP A 54 16.41 8.12 -6.49
C ASP A 54 15.38 8.94 -7.28
N GLY A 55 14.51 8.26 -8.04
CA GLY A 55 13.40 8.90 -8.74
C GLY A 55 12.41 9.57 -7.78
N LEU A 56 12.08 8.92 -6.67
CA LEU A 56 11.24 9.49 -5.62
C LEU A 56 11.88 10.76 -5.02
N HIS A 57 13.15 10.70 -4.63
CA HIS A 57 13.88 11.83 -4.06
C HIS A 57 13.99 13.01 -5.04
N TYR A 58 14.19 12.73 -6.32
CA TYR A 58 14.18 13.75 -7.37
C TYR A 58 12.83 14.46 -7.47
N LEU A 59 11.73 13.70 -7.48
CA LEU A 59 10.37 14.26 -7.53
C LEU A 59 10.05 15.08 -6.27
N GLN A 60 10.42 14.59 -5.09
CA GLN A 60 10.23 15.31 -3.82
C GLN A 60 10.95 16.65 -3.83
N LYS A 61 12.22 16.68 -4.28
CA LYS A 61 12.98 17.93 -4.42
C LYS A 61 12.30 18.89 -5.39
N LYS A 62 11.83 18.39 -6.54
CA LYS A 62 11.13 19.21 -7.55
C LYS A 62 9.82 19.81 -7.02
N LEU A 63 9.12 19.06 -6.16
CA LEU A 63 7.85 19.47 -5.55
C LEU A 63 8.02 20.24 -4.23
N GLY A 64 9.24 20.39 -3.71
CA GLY A 64 9.49 21.06 -2.43
C GLY A 64 9.02 20.28 -1.20
N ILE A 65 8.88 18.95 -1.30
CA ILE A 65 8.39 18.08 -0.22
C ILE A 65 9.58 17.50 0.55
N PRO A 66 9.50 17.38 1.90
CA PRO A 66 10.51 16.67 2.68
C PRO A 66 10.77 15.25 2.16
N GLN A 67 12.03 14.85 2.14
CA GLN A 67 12.41 13.50 1.75
C GLN A 67 11.88 12.47 2.74
N PHE A 68 11.41 11.35 2.21
CA PHE A 68 10.91 10.20 2.96
C PHE A 68 11.27 8.92 2.22
N ARG A 69 11.29 7.80 2.93
CA ARG A 69 11.71 6.51 2.38
C ARG A 69 10.57 5.94 1.54
N PHE A 70 10.89 5.17 0.51
CA PHE A 70 9.86 4.53 -0.32
C PHE A 70 8.84 3.69 0.48
N HIS A 71 9.27 3.08 1.59
CA HIS A 71 8.39 2.30 2.47
C HIS A 71 7.34 3.16 3.21
N ASP A 72 7.58 4.45 3.37
CA ASP A 72 6.65 5.36 4.03
C ASP A 72 5.36 5.54 3.20
N LEU A 73 5.41 5.30 1.87
CA LEU A 73 4.21 5.21 1.03
C LEU A 73 3.29 4.05 1.45
N ARG A 74 3.87 2.90 1.86
CA ARG A 74 3.10 1.76 2.35
C ARG A 74 2.49 2.05 3.72
N HIS A 75 3.21 2.80 4.57
CA HIS A 75 2.67 3.29 5.84
C HIS A 75 1.50 4.25 5.61
N TYR A 76 1.68 5.20 4.70
CA TYR A 76 0.65 6.17 4.32
C TYR A 76 -0.62 5.47 3.80
N TYR A 77 -0.48 4.46 2.93
CA TYR A 77 -1.62 3.65 2.47
C TYR A 77 -2.41 3.04 3.64
N ALA A 78 -1.74 2.44 4.62
CA ALA A 78 -2.40 1.82 5.76
C ALA A 78 -3.11 2.88 6.63
N SER A 79 -2.43 3.99 6.95
CA SER A 79 -3.00 5.07 7.74
C SER A 79 -4.20 5.72 7.07
N MET A 80 -4.11 6.01 5.76
CA MET A 80 -5.20 6.61 5.00
C MET A 80 -6.40 5.66 4.90
N SER A 81 -6.18 4.40 4.52
CA SER A 81 -7.23 3.38 4.41
C SER A 81 -7.99 3.20 5.72
N HIS A 82 -7.25 3.13 6.83
CA HIS A 82 -7.83 3.04 8.16
C HIS A 82 -8.65 4.31 8.49
N SER A 83 -8.11 5.49 8.15
CA SER A 83 -8.83 6.74 8.34
C SER A 83 -10.12 6.81 7.52
N LEU A 84 -10.19 6.15 6.36
CA LEU A 84 -11.41 6.06 5.55
C LEU A 84 -12.42 5.04 6.12
N GLY A 85 -12.12 4.43 7.26
CA GLY A 85 -12.98 3.45 7.91
C GLY A 85 -12.88 2.05 7.32
N ILE A 86 -11.88 1.77 6.47
CA ILE A 86 -11.70 0.43 5.90
C ILE A 86 -11.30 -0.52 7.03
N PRO A 87 -12.00 -1.67 7.19
CA PRO A 87 -11.65 -2.66 8.20
C PRO A 87 -10.19 -3.12 8.12
N ASP A 88 -9.55 -3.21 9.29
CA ASP A 88 -8.14 -3.58 9.44
C ASP A 88 -7.80 -4.91 8.73
N SER A 89 -8.70 -5.89 8.74
CA SER A 89 -8.53 -7.17 8.04
C SER A 89 -8.32 -7.02 6.54
N TYR A 90 -9.04 -6.10 5.90
CA TYR A 90 -8.90 -5.82 4.45
C TYR A 90 -7.62 -5.05 4.16
N ILE A 91 -7.24 -4.10 5.02
CA ILE A 91 -5.97 -3.37 4.90
C ILE A 91 -4.79 -4.33 5.05
N MET A 92 -4.85 -5.27 5.99
CA MET A 92 -3.83 -6.30 6.20
C MET A 92 -3.68 -7.21 4.97
N ALA A 93 -4.80 -7.68 4.42
CA ALA A 93 -4.83 -8.55 3.24
C ALA A 93 -4.26 -7.82 2.00
N ALA A 94 -4.71 -6.59 1.73
CA ALA A 94 -4.24 -5.81 0.59
C ALA A 94 -2.77 -5.37 0.76
N GLY A 95 -2.39 -5.01 1.99
CA GLY A 95 -1.04 -4.56 2.34
C GLY A 95 -0.02 -5.69 2.44
N GLY A 96 -0.45 -6.94 2.63
CA GLY A 96 0.45 -8.09 2.88
C GLY A 96 1.20 -7.95 4.20
N TRP A 97 0.52 -7.54 5.27
CA TRP A 97 1.12 -7.43 6.61
C TRP A 97 1.08 -8.78 7.33
N LYS A 98 2.24 -9.21 7.85
CA LYS A 98 2.37 -10.49 8.56
C LYS A 98 1.61 -10.51 9.89
N SER A 99 1.50 -9.37 10.56
CA SER A 99 0.76 -9.29 11.81
C SER A 99 0.09 -7.93 12.00
N ASP A 100 -1.07 -8.00 12.66
CA ASP A 100 -1.87 -6.85 13.07
C ASP A 100 -1.07 -5.91 13.99
N TYR A 101 -0.22 -6.47 14.85
CA TYR A 101 0.66 -5.68 15.72
C TYR A 101 1.58 -4.72 14.94
N VAL A 102 2.18 -5.19 13.84
CA VAL A 102 3.06 -4.37 12.99
C VAL A 102 2.25 -3.28 12.30
N MET A 103 1.06 -3.60 11.78
CA MET A 103 0.18 -2.64 11.14
C MET A 103 -0.32 -1.58 12.12
N LYS A 104 -0.88 -1.99 13.26
CA LYS A 104 -1.42 -1.10 14.31
C LYS A 104 -0.38 -0.17 14.91
N LYS A 105 0.90 -0.56 14.95
CA LYS A 105 1.97 0.36 15.41
C LYS A 105 2.13 1.57 14.48
N ILE A 106 1.78 1.43 13.20
CA ILE A 106 2.00 2.45 12.16
C ILE A 106 0.90 3.52 12.19
N TYR A 107 -0.38 3.13 12.33
CA TYR A 107 -1.51 4.08 12.21
C TYR A 107 -2.19 4.45 13.53
N ARG A 108 -1.78 3.87 14.68
CA ARG A 108 -2.37 4.23 15.99
C ARG A 108 -2.35 5.72 16.32
N HIS A 109 -1.43 6.48 15.72
CA HIS A 109 -1.38 7.94 15.84
C HIS A 109 -2.55 8.66 15.14
N ALA A 110 -3.16 8.05 14.11
CA ALA A 110 -4.29 8.62 13.37
C ALA A 110 -5.67 8.28 13.97
N GLN A 111 -5.73 7.44 15.01
CA GLN A 111 -6.99 6.88 15.54
C GLN A 111 -7.77 7.84 16.45
N VAL A 112 -7.13 8.85 17.02
CA VAL A 112 -7.80 9.72 18.01
C VAL A 112 -8.82 10.65 17.32
N GLU A 113 -8.54 11.11 16.11
CA GLU A 113 -9.39 12.10 15.44
C GLU A 113 -10.69 11.51 14.85
N LYS A 114 -10.69 10.24 14.42
CA LYS A 114 -11.83 9.66 13.70
C LYS A 114 -12.72 8.72 14.50
N ALA A 115 -12.40 8.46 15.76
CA ALA A 115 -13.20 7.57 16.60
C ALA A 115 -14.66 8.04 16.70
N TYR A 116 -14.87 9.35 16.87
CA TYR A 116 -16.20 9.94 16.94
C TYR A 116 -16.98 9.76 15.62
N ASP A 117 -16.40 10.16 14.49
CA ASP A 117 -17.03 10.08 13.17
C ASP A 117 -17.46 8.65 12.82
N MET A 118 -16.62 7.67 13.16
CA MET A 118 -16.89 6.25 12.92
C MET A 118 -18.03 5.73 13.79
N MET A 119 -18.08 6.12 15.07
CA MET A 119 -19.19 5.74 15.97
C MET A 119 -20.51 6.39 15.55
N TYR A 120 -20.46 7.65 15.10
CA TYR A 120 -21.63 8.35 14.57
C TYR A 120 -22.17 7.70 13.29
N PHE A 121 -21.29 7.43 12.31
CA PHE A 121 -21.66 6.71 11.09
C PHE A 121 -22.30 5.35 11.38
N ALA A 122 -21.73 4.57 12.30
CA ALA A 122 -22.28 3.27 12.68
C ALA A 122 -23.69 3.39 13.28
N SER A 123 -23.93 4.40 14.13
CA SER A 123 -25.24 4.67 14.73
C SER A 123 -26.31 4.99 13.67
N GLU A 124 -25.97 5.88 12.74
CA GLU A 124 -26.88 6.27 11.65
C GLU A 124 -27.20 5.07 10.74
N TYR A 125 -26.17 4.32 10.32
CA TYR A 125 -26.35 3.15 9.47
C TYR A 125 -27.23 2.07 10.12
N ILE A 126 -27.02 1.74 11.39
CA ILE A 126 -27.86 0.79 12.12
C ILE A 126 -29.32 1.27 12.16
N THR A 127 -29.52 2.57 12.37
CA THR A 127 -30.87 3.17 12.40
C THR A 127 -31.57 3.09 11.04
N GLU A 128 -30.84 3.28 9.94
CA GLU A 128 -31.38 3.11 8.59
C GLU A 128 -31.77 1.66 8.28
N GLN A 129 -30.97 0.68 8.70
CA GLN A 129 -31.24 -0.74 8.43
C GLN A 129 -32.39 -1.31 9.28
N LEU A 130 -32.77 -0.62 10.36
CA LEU A 130 -33.88 -1.02 11.25
C LEU A 130 -35.23 -0.38 10.86
N LYS A 131 -35.24 0.50 9.85
CA LYS A 131 -36.46 1.05 9.24
C LYS A 131 -36.95 0.15 8.10
#